data_AF-A0A8H7F2H1-F1
#
_entry.id   AF-A0A8H7F2H1-F1
#
_cell.length_a   1.000
_cell.length_b   1.000
_cell.length_c   1.000
_cell.angle_alpha   90.00
_cell.angle_beta   90.00
_cell.angle_gamma   90.00
#
_symmetry.space_group_name_H-M   'P 1'
#
loop_
_entity.id
_entity.type
_entity.pdbx_description
1 polymer ?
#
loop_
_entity_poly.entity_id
_entity_poly.type
_entity_poly.pdbx_seq_one_letter_code
_entity_poly.pdbx_strand_id
1 'polypeptide(L)'
;MAPAPIVLYQYGDNMFSHRWLDDANNVAFTISEASHNPTLVIKLHREAKWAGLHPTMLGPEKSWYYLGPGNKAGYVCYGNNQTNHNMSEKFRKKKREGSSSRYFTSQAGKEYKWKITETKMECFEGWTHLASTPIASYEISHHEAEYHGKVTLRGNAIALATEIMTSLVLNRMAADLGWD
;
A
#
# COMPACT_ATOMS: atom_id res chain seq x y z
N MET A 1 -8.36 0.90 -25.61
CA MET A 1 -9.27 1.15 -24.47
C MET A 1 -8.46 0.91 -23.20
N ALA A 2 -8.41 1.87 -22.27
CA ALA A 2 -7.69 1.64 -21.00
C ALA A 2 -8.43 0.54 -20.20
N PRO A 3 -7.72 -0.37 -19.52
CA PRO A 3 -8.37 -1.38 -18.70
C PRO A 3 -9.18 -0.71 -17.59
N ALA A 4 -10.33 -1.31 -17.26
CA ALA A 4 -11.20 -0.80 -16.19
C ALA A 4 -10.43 -0.74 -14.86
N PRO A 5 -10.72 0.24 -13.99
CA PRO A 5 -10.14 0.28 -12.65
C PRO A 5 -10.51 -0.98 -11.85
N ILE A 6 -9.57 -1.45 -11.03
CA ILE A 6 -9.82 -2.49 -10.03
C ILE A 6 -10.22 -1.79 -8.73
N VAL A 7 -11.32 -2.25 -8.11
CA VAL A 7 -11.76 -1.78 -6.80
C VAL A 7 -11.57 -2.90 -5.79
N LEU A 8 -11.01 -2.55 -4.62
CA LEU A 8 -10.80 -3.45 -3.50
C LEU A 8 -11.38 -2.86 -2.22
N TYR A 9 -12.04 -3.69 -1.42
CA TYR A 9 -12.68 -3.32 -0.16
C TYR A 9 -11.93 -3.90 1.02
N GLN A 10 -11.60 -3.05 1.99
CA GLN A 10 -10.90 -3.41 3.21
C GLN A 10 -11.88 -3.99 4.24
N TYR A 11 -11.67 -5.23 4.64
CA TYR A 11 -12.40 -5.86 5.74
C TYR A 11 -11.46 -6.01 6.94
N GLY A 12 -11.83 -5.36 8.04
CA GLY A 12 -10.98 -5.16 9.23
C GLY A 12 -10.26 -3.82 9.20
N ASP A 13 -10.19 -3.15 10.34
CA ASP A 13 -9.55 -1.86 10.55
C ASP A 13 -8.14 -1.99 11.18
N ASN A 14 -7.83 -3.13 11.78
CA ASN A 14 -6.53 -3.43 12.36
C ASN A 14 -5.42 -3.41 11.29
N MET A 15 -4.49 -2.47 11.41
CA MET A 15 -3.35 -2.29 10.51
C MET A 15 -2.41 -3.51 10.41
N PHE A 16 -2.41 -4.40 11.41
CA PHE A 16 -1.58 -5.61 11.46
C PHE A 16 -2.32 -6.87 11.00
N SER A 17 -3.65 -6.80 10.88
CA SER A 17 -4.46 -7.91 10.38
C SER A 17 -5.77 -7.44 9.73
N HIS A 18 -5.82 -7.51 8.41
CA HIS A 18 -7.02 -7.24 7.61
C HIS A 18 -6.86 -7.83 6.22
N ARG A 19 -7.91 -7.78 5.41
CA ARG A 19 -7.91 -8.29 4.03
C ARG A 19 -8.61 -7.35 3.07
N TRP A 20 -8.27 -7.50 1.80
CA TRP A 20 -8.80 -6.71 0.69
C TRP A 20 -9.53 -7.65 -0.27
N LEU A 21 -10.80 -7.39 -0.54
CA LEU A 21 -11.63 -8.20 -1.44
C LEU A 21 -12.02 -7.39 -2.66
N ASP A 22 -12.14 -8.03 -3.83
CA ASP A 22 -12.76 -7.40 -5.01
C ASP A 22 -14.30 -7.47 -4.96
N ASP A 23 -14.98 -6.88 -5.95
CA ASP A 23 -16.45 -6.91 -6.09
C ASP A 23 -17.03 -8.33 -6.19
N ALA A 24 -16.21 -9.32 -6.59
CA ALA A 24 -16.59 -10.72 -6.70
C ALA A 24 -16.24 -11.53 -5.43
N ASN A 25 -15.94 -10.85 -4.32
CA ASN A 25 -15.54 -11.43 -3.04
C ASN A 25 -14.29 -12.32 -3.09
N ASN A 26 -13.44 -12.16 -4.11
CA ASN A 26 -12.13 -12.81 -4.11
C ASN A 26 -11.19 -12.01 -3.22
N VAL A 27 -10.48 -12.68 -2.31
CA VAL A 27 -9.42 -12.06 -1.53
C VAL A 27 -8.26 -11.72 -2.46
N ALA A 28 -7.96 -10.43 -2.57
CA ALA A 28 -6.89 -9.88 -3.39
C ALA A 28 -5.58 -9.75 -2.62
N PHE A 29 -5.68 -9.21 -1.40
CA PHE A 29 -4.54 -9.04 -0.51
C PHE A 29 -4.90 -9.39 0.93
N THR A 30 -3.93 -9.96 1.64
CA THR A 30 -4.02 -10.27 3.07
C THR A 30 -2.87 -9.60 3.81
N ILE A 31 -3.19 -8.93 4.91
CA ILE A 31 -2.24 -8.43 5.90
C ILE A 31 -2.31 -9.34 7.13
N SER A 32 -1.15 -9.81 7.59
CA SER A 32 -1.06 -10.66 8.78
C SER A 32 0.26 -10.47 9.51
N GLU A 33 0.24 -10.65 10.83
CA GLU A 33 1.45 -10.86 11.61
C GLU A 33 2.13 -12.17 11.18
N ALA A 34 3.45 -12.14 11.02
CA ALA A 34 4.24 -13.30 10.60
C ALA A 34 5.25 -13.77 11.64
N SER A 35 5.77 -12.84 12.43
CA SER A 35 6.66 -13.14 13.56
C SER A 35 6.65 -11.98 14.54
N HIS A 36 6.98 -12.26 15.79
CA HIS A 36 7.14 -11.26 16.82
C HIS A 36 8.31 -11.66 17.74
N ASN A 37 9.51 -11.72 17.18
CA ASN A 37 10.73 -12.05 17.94
C ASN A 37 12.00 -11.55 17.22
N PRO A 38 12.73 -10.52 17.73
CA PRO A 38 12.41 -9.69 18.90
C PRO A 38 11.42 -8.55 18.57
N THR A 39 11.19 -8.25 17.30
CA THR A 39 10.28 -7.19 16.85
C THR A 39 9.20 -7.75 15.94
N LEU A 40 8.11 -6.99 15.79
CA LEU A 40 6.98 -7.36 14.96
C LEU A 40 7.35 -7.38 13.48
N VAL A 41 6.97 -8.46 12.80
CA VAL A 41 7.08 -8.63 11.36
C VAL A 41 5.68 -8.80 10.79
N ILE A 42 5.28 -7.88 9.92
CA ILE A 42 4.00 -7.95 9.19
C ILE A 42 4.25 -8.43 7.77
N LYS A 43 3.31 -9.20 7.23
CA LYS A 43 3.30 -9.64 5.83
C LYS A 43 2.10 -9.05 5.12
N LEU A 44 2.35 -8.39 3.99
CA LEU A 44 1.36 -8.19 2.93
C LEU A 44 1.53 -9.29 1.91
N HIS A 45 0.44 -9.94 1.56
CA HIS A 45 0.39 -11.01 0.58
C HIS A 45 -0.63 -10.70 -0.49
N ARG A 46 -0.24 -10.79 -1.76
CA ARG A 46 -1.14 -10.84 -2.89
C ARG A 46 -1.56 -12.29 -3.12
N GLU A 47 -2.85 -12.57 -3.09
CA GLU A 47 -3.36 -13.93 -3.21
C GLU A 47 -3.23 -14.46 -4.65
N ALA A 48 -2.65 -15.66 -4.80
CA ALA A 48 -2.37 -16.26 -6.11
C ALA A 48 -3.62 -16.47 -6.96
N LYS A 49 -4.74 -16.91 -6.35
CA LYS A 49 -6.02 -17.12 -7.04
C LYS A 49 -6.51 -15.82 -7.68
N TRP A 50 -6.44 -14.71 -6.94
CA TRP A 50 -6.87 -13.41 -7.43
C TRP A 50 -5.89 -12.84 -8.46
N ALA A 51 -4.58 -12.96 -8.21
CA ALA A 51 -3.56 -12.53 -9.17
C ALA A 51 -3.69 -13.23 -10.53
N GLY A 52 -4.11 -14.50 -10.56
CA GLY A 52 -4.38 -15.24 -11.79
C GLY A 52 -5.50 -14.66 -12.66
N LEU A 53 -6.39 -13.83 -12.08
CA LEU A 53 -7.43 -13.10 -12.82
C LEU A 53 -6.90 -11.82 -13.49
N HIS A 54 -5.71 -11.35 -13.08
CA HIS A 54 -5.10 -10.09 -13.50
C HIS A 54 -3.70 -10.33 -14.09
N PRO A 55 -3.59 -10.88 -15.32
CA PRO A 55 -2.31 -11.34 -15.88
C PRO A 55 -1.30 -10.21 -16.14
N THR A 56 -1.75 -8.95 -16.17
CA THR A 56 -0.88 -7.76 -16.31
C THR A 56 -0.26 -7.34 -14.99
N MET A 57 -0.60 -8.00 -13.88
CA MET A 57 -0.04 -7.71 -12.58
C MET A 57 1.39 -8.24 -12.49
N LEU A 58 2.34 -7.34 -12.25
CA LEU A 58 3.75 -7.66 -12.14
C LEU A 58 4.21 -7.48 -10.69
N GLY A 59 5.51 -7.65 -10.49
CA GLY A 59 6.15 -7.40 -9.21
C GLY A 59 5.94 -8.51 -8.18
N PRO A 60 6.43 -8.28 -6.95
CA PRO A 60 6.47 -9.29 -5.92
C PRO A 60 5.07 -9.70 -5.48
N GLU A 61 4.92 -10.96 -5.08
CA GLU A 61 3.68 -11.49 -4.48
C GLU A 61 3.52 -11.07 -3.01
N LYS A 62 4.61 -10.74 -2.33
CA LYS A 62 4.60 -10.42 -0.90
C LYS A 62 5.55 -9.29 -0.58
N SER A 63 5.21 -8.52 0.44
CA SER A 63 6.13 -7.61 1.12
C SER A 63 6.12 -7.88 2.63
N TRP A 64 7.29 -7.73 3.23
CA TRP A 64 7.51 -7.96 4.65
C TRP A 64 7.91 -6.64 5.29
N TYR A 65 7.23 -6.26 6.35
CA TYR A 65 7.50 -5.06 7.13
C TYR A 65 8.18 -5.49 8.41
N TYR A 66 9.47 -5.22 8.52
CA TYR A 66 10.24 -5.46 9.74
C TYR A 66 10.21 -4.17 10.56
N LEU A 67 9.40 -4.15 11.62
CA LEU A 67 9.29 -2.99 12.49
C LEU A 67 10.49 -2.95 13.45
N GLY A 68 10.85 -1.73 13.84
CA GLY A 68 11.82 -1.49 14.89
C GLY A 68 11.21 -1.55 16.30
N PRO A 69 12.03 -1.39 17.35
CA PRO A 69 11.56 -1.38 18.74
C PRO A 69 10.44 -0.36 18.98
N GLY A 70 9.41 -0.77 19.73
CA GLY A 70 8.23 0.07 20.01
C GLY A 70 7.37 0.31 18.77
N ASN A 71 7.34 -0.65 17.84
CA ASN A 71 6.64 -0.52 16.55
C ASN A 71 7.03 0.75 15.80
N LYS A 72 8.33 1.06 15.72
CA LYS A 72 8.86 2.16 14.91
C LYS A 72 9.11 1.72 13.47
N ALA A 73 9.20 2.69 12.56
CA ALA A 73 9.58 2.44 11.18
C ALA A 73 10.96 1.73 11.11
N GLY A 74 11.01 0.59 10.41
CA GLY A 74 12.23 -0.16 10.15
C GLY A 74 12.48 -0.27 8.65
N TYR A 75 12.39 -1.48 8.10
CA TYR A 75 12.61 -1.73 6.67
C TYR A 75 11.57 -2.67 6.06
N VAL A 76 11.43 -2.61 4.74
CA VAL A 76 10.61 -3.53 3.94
C VAL A 76 11.50 -4.40 3.07
N CYS A 77 11.12 -5.66 2.91
CA CYS A 77 11.67 -6.57 1.92
C CYS A 77 10.56 -7.05 0.98
N TYR A 78 10.89 -7.20 -0.31
CA TYR A 78 9.96 -7.75 -1.30
C TYR A 78 10.27 -9.21 -1.60
N GLY A 79 9.25 -10.07 -1.61
CA GLY A 79 9.40 -11.48 -1.94
C GLY A 79 10.35 -12.20 -0.99
N ASN A 80 11.35 -12.87 -1.57
CA ASN A 80 12.48 -13.48 -0.86
C ASN A 80 13.79 -12.70 -1.09
N ASN A 81 13.71 -11.45 -1.56
CA ASN A 81 14.91 -10.65 -1.82
C ASN A 81 15.55 -10.21 -0.49
N GLN A 82 16.88 -10.24 -0.44
CA GLN A 82 17.68 -9.78 0.69
C GLN A 82 17.87 -8.25 0.71
N THR A 83 17.43 -7.54 -0.33
CA THR A 83 17.52 -6.08 -0.35
C THR A 83 16.53 -5.47 0.64
N ASN A 84 17.07 -4.81 1.65
CA ASN A 84 16.30 -4.08 2.65
C ASN A 84 16.03 -2.66 2.17
N HIS A 85 14.81 -2.19 2.36
CA HIS A 85 14.38 -0.86 1.95
C HIS A 85 13.87 -0.08 3.15
N ASN A 86 14.55 1.00 3.54
CA ASN A 86 14.13 1.82 4.67
C ASN A 86 12.70 2.33 4.47
N MET A 87 11.84 2.12 5.48
CA MET A 87 10.42 2.49 5.43
C MET A 87 10.21 3.99 5.20
N SER A 88 10.93 4.82 5.95
CA SER A 88 10.79 6.28 5.92
C SER A 88 11.42 6.89 4.67
N GLU A 89 12.57 6.40 4.23
CA GLU A 89 13.31 7.00 3.12
C GLU A 89 12.85 6.53 1.74
N LYS A 90 12.45 5.26 1.60
CA LYS A 90 12.06 4.69 0.31
C LYS A 90 10.56 4.70 0.07
N PHE A 91 9.73 4.55 1.11
CA PHE A 91 8.28 4.42 0.95
C PHE A 91 7.47 5.61 1.46
N ARG A 92 8.06 6.44 2.32
CA ARG A 92 7.38 7.57 2.95
C ARG A 92 8.23 8.84 3.00
N LYS A 93 9.07 9.07 1.98
CA LYS A 93 9.95 10.24 1.98
C LYS A 93 9.11 11.52 2.02
N LYS A 94 9.43 12.44 2.95
CA LYS A 94 8.95 13.82 2.90
C LYS A 94 9.96 14.66 2.12
N LYS A 95 9.48 15.52 1.23
CA LYS A 95 10.33 16.46 0.46
C LYS A 95 10.23 17.91 0.94
N ARG A 96 9.19 18.22 1.70
CA ARG A 96 8.94 19.55 2.26
C ARG A 96 8.38 19.36 3.66
N GLU A 97 8.86 20.17 4.58
CA GLU A 97 8.34 20.25 5.94
C GLU A 97 6.85 20.68 5.92
N GLY A 98 6.05 20.17 6.85
CA GLY A 98 4.60 20.43 6.90
C GLY A 98 3.77 19.81 5.76
N SER A 99 4.39 19.17 4.76
CA SER A 99 3.66 18.55 3.66
C SER A 99 2.97 17.26 4.09
N SER A 100 1.70 17.13 3.74
CA SER A 100 0.95 15.86 3.86
C SER A 100 1.33 14.85 2.78
N SER A 101 2.22 15.21 1.85
CA SER A 101 2.66 14.30 0.80
C SER A 101 3.72 13.31 1.30
N ARG A 102 3.66 12.08 0.80
CA ARG A 102 4.67 11.03 1.02
C ARG A 102 5.08 10.45 -0.32
N TYR A 103 6.36 10.25 -0.53
CA TYR A 103 6.92 9.80 -1.80
C TYR A 103 7.48 8.39 -1.65
N PHE A 104 7.32 7.58 -2.70
CA PHE A 104 8.00 6.30 -2.82
C PHE A 104 8.58 6.08 -4.20
N THR A 105 9.64 5.27 -4.26
CA THR A 105 10.26 4.85 -5.52
C THR A 105 10.00 3.37 -5.76
N SER A 106 9.40 3.04 -6.90
CA SER A 106 9.14 1.63 -7.25
C SER A 106 10.44 0.87 -7.52
N GLN A 107 10.35 -0.46 -7.64
CA GLN A 107 11.48 -1.30 -8.03
C GLN A 107 12.06 -0.93 -9.41
N ALA A 108 11.23 -0.39 -10.31
CA ALA A 108 11.66 0.12 -11.61
C ALA A 108 12.33 1.51 -11.54
N GLY A 109 12.53 2.08 -10.36
CA GLY A 109 13.16 3.39 -10.17
C GLY A 109 12.25 4.58 -10.43
N LYS A 110 10.96 4.36 -10.69
CA LYS A 110 9.98 5.43 -10.93
C LYS A 110 9.44 5.97 -9.61
N GLU A 111 9.34 7.29 -9.50
CA GLU A 111 8.84 7.94 -8.30
C GLU A 111 7.32 8.16 -8.35
N TYR A 112 6.68 7.96 -7.21
CA TYR A 112 5.26 8.14 -6.97
C TYR A 112 5.03 9.00 -5.74
N LYS A 113 3.87 9.64 -5.70
CA LYS A 113 3.49 10.56 -4.64
C LYS A 113 2.10 10.22 -4.11
N TRP A 114 2.01 9.94 -2.81
CA TRP A 114 0.77 9.99 -2.07
C TRP A 114 0.49 11.42 -1.60
N LYS A 115 -0.69 11.94 -1.89
CA LYS A 115 -1.30 13.07 -1.16
C LYS A 115 -2.21 12.48 -0.09
N ILE A 116 -1.96 12.82 1.17
CA ILE A 116 -2.69 12.26 2.31
C ILE A 116 -3.56 13.35 2.93
N THR A 117 -4.80 13.00 3.21
CA THR A 117 -5.76 13.74 4.03
C THR A 117 -6.29 12.80 5.10
N GLU A 118 -7.14 13.28 6.00
CA GLU A 118 -7.67 12.50 7.12
C GLU A 118 -8.44 11.25 6.66
N THR A 119 -9.29 11.39 5.63
CA THR A 119 -10.18 10.32 5.17
C THR A 119 -9.80 9.74 3.81
N LYS A 120 -8.78 10.31 3.15
CA LYS A 120 -8.43 9.96 1.77
C LYS A 120 -6.93 10.02 1.49
N MET A 121 -6.43 9.08 0.70
CA MET A 121 -5.09 9.09 0.13
C MET A 121 -5.16 8.94 -1.39
N GLU A 122 -4.39 9.74 -2.13
CA GLU A 122 -4.35 9.70 -3.59
C GLU A 122 -2.91 9.56 -4.09
N CYS A 123 -2.65 8.52 -4.88
CA CYS A 123 -1.34 8.23 -5.45
C CYS A 123 -1.24 8.79 -6.87
N PHE A 124 -0.18 9.52 -7.16
CA PHE A 124 0.11 10.09 -8.46
C PHE A 124 1.44 9.56 -8.98
N GLU A 125 1.52 9.38 -10.29
CA GLU A 125 2.74 9.03 -10.98
C GLU A 125 3.58 10.28 -11.27
N GLY A 126 4.84 10.30 -10.84
CA GLY A 126 5.79 11.37 -11.13
C GLY A 126 5.71 12.61 -10.23
N TRP A 127 6.65 13.53 -10.46
CA TRP A 127 6.79 14.81 -9.74
C TRP A 127 5.85 15.89 -10.27
N THR A 128 5.49 15.84 -11.55
CA THR A 128 4.86 16.96 -12.24
C THR A 128 3.41 17.15 -11.78
N HIS A 129 3.07 18.37 -11.40
CA HIS A 129 1.72 18.81 -11.04
C HIS A 129 0.68 18.64 -12.19
N LEU A 130 1.12 18.16 -13.36
CA LEU A 130 0.34 17.90 -14.57
C LEU A 130 -0.33 16.53 -14.59
N ALA A 131 0.07 15.58 -13.72
CA ALA A 131 -0.69 14.35 -13.54
C ALA A 131 -2.01 14.69 -12.83
N SER A 132 -3.03 15.05 -13.60
CA SER A 132 -4.35 15.47 -13.10
C SER A 132 -5.13 14.33 -12.43
N THR A 133 -4.72 13.09 -12.66
CA THR A 133 -5.53 11.90 -12.40
C THR A 133 -4.73 10.92 -11.54
N PRO A 134 -5.14 10.63 -10.28
CA PRO A 134 -4.42 9.68 -9.43
C PRO A 134 -4.42 8.27 -10.02
N ILE A 135 -3.31 7.56 -9.96
CA ILE A 135 -3.22 6.16 -10.43
C ILE A 135 -3.83 5.19 -9.43
N ALA A 136 -3.89 5.58 -8.16
CA ALA A 136 -4.58 4.84 -7.11
C ALA A 136 -5.18 5.80 -6.08
N SER A 137 -6.26 5.38 -5.43
CA SER A 137 -6.85 6.12 -4.31
C SER A 137 -7.29 5.17 -3.22
N TYR A 138 -7.19 5.60 -1.97
CA TYR A 138 -7.77 4.97 -0.80
C TYR A 138 -8.72 5.95 -0.12
N GLU A 139 -9.90 5.49 0.26
CA GLU A 139 -10.93 6.26 0.96
C GLU A 139 -11.40 5.45 2.16
N ILE A 140 -11.44 6.08 3.34
CA ILE A 140 -12.09 5.51 4.53
C ILE A 140 -13.60 5.56 4.29
N SER A 141 -14.27 4.45 4.56
CA SER A 141 -15.72 4.34 4.40
C SER A 141 -16.48 5.07 5.50
N HIS A 142 -17.77 5.29 5.25
CA HIS A 142 -18.68 5.67 6.33
C HIS A 142 -18.80 4.56 7.37
N HIS A 143 -19.09 4.90 8.63
CA HIS A 143 -19.17 3.96 9.74
C HIS A 143 -20.29 2.90 9.60
N GLU A 144 -21.26 3.16 8.73
CA GLU A 144 -22.37 2.24 8.42
C GLU A 144 -22.05 1.29 7.26
N ALA A 145 -20.91 1.46 6.59
CA ALA A 145 -20.52 0.58 5.49
C ALA A 145 -20.04 -0.78 6.02
N GLU A 146 -20.26 -1.83 5.25
CA GLU A 146 -19.82 -3.20 5.59
C GLU A 146 -18.30 -3.38 5.56
N TYR A 147 -17.58 -2.44 4.97
CA TYR A 147 -16.13 -2.46 4.80
C TYR A 147 -15.52 -1.14 5.31
N HIS A 148 -14.32 -1.22 5.90
CA HIS A 148 -13.65 -0.09 6.56
C HIS A 148 -13.14 0.97 5.58
N GLY A 149 -12.71 0.53 4.40
CA GLY A 149 -12.16 1.43 3.39
C GLY A 149 -12.13 0.81 2.02
N LYS A 150 -11.83 1.62 1.01
CA LYS A 150 -11.88 1.24 -0.40
C LYS A 150 -10.63 1.72 -1.11
N VAL A 151 -9.96 0.82 -1.82
CA VAL A 151 -8.89 1.12 -2.76
C VAL A 151 -9.42 1.06 -4.19
N THR A 152 -9.01 2.02 -5.02
CA THR A 152 -9.21 1.97 -6.47
C THR A 152 -7.85 2.03 -7.15
N LEU A 153 -7.53 1.05 -7.99
CA LEU A 153 -6.32 0.99 -8.80
C LEU A 153 -6.69 1.22 -10.27
N ARG A 154 -6.14 2.27 -10.88
CA ARG A 154 -6.34 2.52 -12.32
C ARG A 154 -5.39 1.67 -13.16
N GLY A 155 -5.64 1.57 -14.46
CA GLY A 155 -4.95 0.63 -15.35
C GLY A 155 -3.42 0.59 -15.25
N ASN A 156 -2.77 1.75 -15.17
CA ASN A 156 -1.31 1.84 -15.04
C ASN A 156 -0.78 1.48 -13.63
N ALA A 157 -1.62 1.51 -12.61
CA ALA A 157 -1.28 1.06 -11.26
C ALA A 157 -1.31 -0.47 -11.11
N ILE A 158 -2.02 -1.20 -11.97
CA ILE A 158 -2.22 -2.66 -11.82
C ILE A 158 -0.88 -3.38 -11.80
N ALA A 159 0.04 -3.08 -12.73
CA ALA A 159 1.36 -3.69 -12.78
C ALA A 159 2.20 -3.48 -11.49
N LEU A 160 1.84 -2.46 -10.69
CA LEU A 160 2.52 -2.06 -9.46
C LEU A 160 1.67 -2.29 -8.22
N ALA A 161 0.58 -3.06 -8.32
CA ALA A 161 -0.41 -3.21 -7.26
C ALA A 161 0.23 -3.55 -5.91
N THR A 162 1.16 -4.51 -5.85
CA THR A 162 1.83 -4.86 -4.59
C THR A 162 2.65 -3.71 -4.02
N GLU A 163 3.34 -2.92 -4.84
CA GLU A 163 4.15 -1.78 -4.35
C GLU A 163 3.27 -0.62 -3.87
N ILE A 164 2.16 -0.37 -4.58
CA ILE A 164 1.14 0.60 -4.19
C ILE A 164 0.49 0.19 -2.88
N MET A 165 0.03 -1.05 -2.76
CA MET A 165 -0.51 -1.59 -1.50
C MET A 165 0.55 -1.57 -0.39
N THR A 166 1.81 -1.83 -0.73
CA THR A 166 2.89 -1.80 0.25
C THR A 166 3.04 -0.42 0.88
N SER A 167 3.13 0.61 0.04
CA SER A 167 3.26 2.01 0.46
C SER A 167 1.98 2.54 1.12
N LEU A 168 0.80 2.14 0.65
CA LEU A 168 -0.49 2.50 1.26
C LEU A 168 -0.59 1.99 2.71
N VAL A 169 -0.32 0.71 2.92
CA VAL A 169 -0.35 0.08 4.25
C VAL A 169 0.66 0.76 5.18
N LEU A 170 1.84 1.11 4.67
CA LEU A 170 2.86 1.82 5.45
C LEU A 170 2.39 3.23 5.85
N ASN A 171 1.71 3.95 4.96
CA ASN A 171 1.12 5.25 5.27
C ASN A 171 0.01 5.14 6.32
N ARG A 172 -0.81 4.09 6.27
CA ARG A 172 -1.84 3.79 7.27
C ARG A 172 -1.23 3.46 8.63
N MET A 173 -0.29 2.51 8.68
CA MET A 173 0.44 2.15 9.90
C MET A 173 1.05 3.38 10.56
N ALA A 174 1.64 4.27 9.77
CA ALA A 174 2.22 5.48 10.28
C ALA A 174 1.22 6.47 10.86
N ALA A 175 0.03 6.59 10.27
CA ALA A 175 -1.02 7.43 10.82
C ALA A 175 -1.49 6.87 12.18
N ASP A 176 -1.71 5.56 12.25
CA ASP A 176 -2.22 4.87 13.44
C ASP A 176 -1.17 4.81 14.57
N LEU A 177 0.13 4.69 14.23
CA LEU A 177 1.25 4.62 15.18
C LEU A 177 1.92 5.98 15.47
N GLY A 178 1.46 7.07 14.85
CA GLY A 178 2.05 8.40 15.04
C GLY A 178 3.47 8.53 14.50
N TRP A 179 3.80 7.89 13.37
CA TRP A 179 5.09 8.07 12.70
C TRP A 179 5.06 9.30 11.80
N ASP A 180 5.81 10.33 12.19
CA ASP A 180 5.93 11.57 11.40
C ASP A 180 6.49 11.36 10.00
#